data_AF-A0A938NYT0-F1
#
_entry.id   AF-A0A938NYT0-F1
#
_cell.length_a   1.000
_cell.length_b   1.000
_cell.length_c   1.000
_cell.angle_alpha   90.00
_cell.angle_beta   90.00
_cell.angle_gamma   90.00
#
_symmetry.space_group_name_H-M   'P 1'
#
loop_
_entity.id
_entity.type
_entity.pdbx_description
1 polymer ?
#
loop_
_entity_poly.entity_id
_entity_poly.type
_entity_poly.pdbx_seq_one_letter_code
_entity_poly.pdbx_strand_id
1 'polypeptide(L)'
;MRYTAIFSLFVSIVLPALYGQDSPFPTIAGWETVAEETVYNAENLWDAINGAAELFLLYDFVDLRIARYTRGDSIEVSVELYRHRSASDAFGIYSQER
;
A
#
# COMPACT_ATOMS: atom_id res chain seq x y z
N MET A 1 10.59 -47.59 -40.95
CA MET A 1 9.82 -46.92 -39.87
C MET A 1 10.48 -47.18 -38.53
N ARG A 2 11.23 -46.21 -37.98
CA ARG A 2 11.62 -46.14 -36.56
C ARG A 2 11.65 -44.65 -36.21
N TYR A 3 10.63 -44.18 -35.50
CA TYR A 3 10.58 -42.81 -34.96
C TYR A 3 11.17 -42.84 -33.56
N THR A 4 12.37 -42.29 -33.37
CA THR A 4 12.92 -41.99 -32.05
C THR A 4 12.35 -40.67 -31.59
N ALA A 5 11.43 -40.71 -30.62
CA ALA A 5 10.87 -39.52 -29.99
C ALA A 5 11.87 -38.96 -28.96
N ILE A 6 12.35 -37.73 -29.20
CA ILE A 6 13.10 -36.96 -28.19
C ILE A 6 12.05 -36.15 -27.43
N PHE A 7 11.86 -36.49 -26.16
CA PHE A 7 10.95 -35.79 -25.26
C PHE A 7 11.70 -34.58 -24.69
N SER A 8 11.54 -33.41 -25.31
CA SER A 8 12.09 -32.16 -24.79
C SER A 8 11.20 -31.64 -23.66
N LEU A 9 11.70 -31.74 -22.43
CA LEU A 9 11.13 -31.14 -21.22
C LEU A 9 11.30 -29.62 -21.29
N PHE A 10 10.23 -28.88 -21.55
CA PHE A 10 10.23 -27.42 -21.47
C PHE A 10 10.00 -27.02 -20.00
N VAL A 11 11.07 -26.73 -19.27
CA VAL A 11 10.98 -26.11 -17.94
C VAL A 11 10.97 -24.60 -18.14
N SER A 12 9.78 -24.00 -18.18
CA SER A 12 9.64 -22.55 -18.13
C SER A 12 9.84 -22.08 -16.70
N ILE A 13 11.03 -21.56 -16.39
CA ILE A 13 11.26 -20.79 -15.17
C ILE A 13 10.50 -19.48 -15.33
N VAL A 14 9.34 -19.37 -14.68
CA VAL A 14 8.66 -18.08 -14.50
C VAL A 14 9.44 -17.35 -13.41
N LEU A 15 10.31 -16.41 -13.79
CA LEU A 15 10.76 -15.40 -12.83
C LEU A 15 9.52 -14.55 -12.50
N PRO A 16 9.03 -14.53 -11.25
CA PRO A 16 8.16 -13.45 -10.85
C PRO A 16 9.00 -12.18 -11.02
N ALA A 17 8.60 -11.31 -11.94
CA ALA A 17 9.17 -9.99 -12.05
C ALA A 17 9.06 -9.35 -10.66
N LEU A 18 10.21 -9.09 -10.04
CA LEU A 18 10.32 -8.26 -8.85
C LEU A 18 10.00 -6.83 -9.28
N TYR A 19 8.73 -6.57 -9.55
CA TYR A 19 8.21 -5.21 -9.58
C TYR A 19 8.23 -4.73 -8.14
N GLY A 20 9.36 -4.17 -7.72
CA GLY A 20 9.36 -3.25 -6.59
C GLY A 20 8.40 -2.14 -6.97
N GLN A 21 7.18 -2.18 -6.44
CA GLN A 21 6.31 -1.01 -6.47
C GLN A 21 7.08 0.09 -5.73
N ASP A 22 7.37 1.19 -6.41
CA ASP A 22 7.90 2.37 -5.75
C ASP A 22 6.95 2.71 -4.60
N SER A 23 7.48 2.64 -3.38
CA SER A 23 6.70 2.97 -2.19
C SER A 23 6.27 4.44 -2.29
N PRO A 24 5.00 4.77 -2.02
CA PRO A 24 4.55 6.17 -2.02
C PRO A 24 5.17 6.98 -0.87
N PHE A 25 5.91 6.30 0.02
CA PHE A 25 6.60 6.89 1.15
C PHE A 25 8.05 7.23 0.77
N PRO A 26 8.43 8.52 0.80
CA PRO A 26 9.78 8.94 0.44
C PRO A 26 10.79 8.50 1.50
N THR A 27 12.01 8.14 1.08
CA THR A 27 13.13 7.97 2.00
C THR A 27 13.59 9.33 2.52
N ILE A 28 13.80 9.44 3.84
CA ILE A 28 14.28 10.67 4.47
C ILE A 28 15.65 10.40 5.09
N ALA A 29 16.64 11.24 4.78
CA ALA A 29 17.99 11.08 5.30
C ALA A 29 18.03 11.09 6.83
N GLY A 30 18.70 10.09 7.41
CA GLY A 30 18.79 9.91 8.87
C GLY A 30 17.50 9.41 9.52
N TRP A 31 16.57 8.85 8.74
CA TRP A 31 15.41 8.12 9.23
C TRP A 31 15.38 6.72 8.62
N GLU A 32 14.91 5.76 9.40
CA GLU A 32 14.50 4.46 8.90
C GLU A 32 13.01 4.50 8.59
N THR A 33 12.59 3.86 7.49
CA THR A 33 11.20 3.88 7.03
C THR A 33 10.71 2.45 6.85
N VAL A 34 9.59 2.11 7.49
CA VAL A 34 8.92 0.82 7.37
C VAL A 34 7.48 1.07 6.94
N ALA A 35 7.16 0.76 5.69
CA ALA A 35 5.77 0.73 5.22
C ALA A 35 5.10 -0.56 5.71
N GLU A 36 3.85 -0.46 6.15
CA GLU A 36 3.08 -1.64 6.50
C GLU A 36 2.69 -2.40 5.23
N GLU A 37 2.70 -3.74 5.30
CA GLU A 37 2.30 -4.59 4.18
C GLU A 37 0.80 -4.50 3.91
N THR A 38 0.01 -4.23 4.95
CA THR A 38 -1.44 -4.10 4.86
C THR A 38 -1.81 -2.80 4.18
N VAL A 39 -2.60 -2.92 3.11
CA VAL A 39 -3.29 -1.80 2.47
C VAL A 39 -4.77 -1.93 2.78
N TYR A 40 -5.33 -0.94 3.46
CA TYR A 40 -6.76 -0.93 3.77
C TYR A 40 -7.52 -0.33 2.59
N ASN A 41 -8.63 -0.95 2.22
CA ASN A 41 -9.55 -0.52 1.18
C ASN A 41 -10.94 -0.32 1.79
N ALA A 42 -11.94 -0.01 0.96
CA ALA A 42 -13.29 0.26 1.44
C ALA A 42 -13.95 -0.89 2.23
N GLU A 43 -13.51 -2.13 2.01
CA GLU A 43 -14.08 -3.31 2.65
C GLU A 43 -13.55 -3.53 4.08
N ASN A 44 -12.30 -3.13 4.35
CA ASN A 44 -11.61 -3.40 5.62
C ASN A 44 -11.10 -2.14 6.35
N LEU A 45 -11.45 -0.93 5.89
CA LEU A 45 -11.06 0.32 6.56
C LEU A 45 -11.48 0.38 8.04
N TRP A 46 -12.60 -0.27 8.37
CA TRP A 46 -13.13 -0.43 9.73
C TRP A 46 -12.12 -1.05 10.70
N ASP A 47 -11.24 -1.91 10.19
CA ASP A 47 -10.21 -2.58 10.99
C ASP A 47 -9.10 -1.59 11.41
N ALA A 48 -8.91 -0.50 10.66
CA ALA A 48 -7.94 0.55 10.95
C ALA A 48 -8.52 1.69 11.80
N ILE A 49 -9.68 2.24 11.40
CA ILE A 49 -10.28 3.45 11.99
C ILE A 49 -11.74 3.24 12.38
N ASN A 50 -12.00 2.19 13.16
CA ASN A 50 -13.34 1.85 13.62
C ASN A 50 -14.07 3.05 14.25
N GLY A 51 -15.26 3.38 13.74
CA GLY A 51 -16.07 4.54 14.15
C GLY A 51 -15.86 5.81 13.31
N ALA A 52 -14.73 5.95 12.62
CA ALA A 52 -14.47 7.08 11.71
C ALA A 52 -14.56 6.70 10.22
N ALA A 53 -14.38 5.42 9.90
CA ALA A 53 -14.39 4.90 8.52
C ALA A 53 -15.61 5.32 7.67
N GLU A 54 -16.81 5.42 8.27
CA GLU A 54 -18.03 5.83 7.54
C GLU A 54 -17.84 7.18 6.84
N LEU A 55 -17.22 8.14 7.53
CA LEU A 55 -17.02 9.48 6.98
C LEU A 55 -16.05 9.44 5.80
N PHE A 56 -14.94 8.71 5.91
CA PHE A 56 -13.96 8.59 4.82
C PHE A 56 -14.58 7.95 3.57
N LEU A 57 -15.42 6.92 3.75
CA LEU A 57 -16.10 6.25 2.65
C LEU A 57 -17.11 7.14 1.92
N LEU A 58 -17.76 8.07 2.62
CA LEU A 58 -18.63 9.08 2.00
C LEU A 58 -17.88 10.01 1.03
N TYR A 59 -16.57 10.20 1.24
CA TYR A 59 -15.70 10.99 0.38
C TYR A 59 -14.93 10.10 -0.61
N ASP A 60 -15.53 9.07 -1.21
CA ASP A 60 -14.90 8.28 -2.27
C ASP A 60 -13.48 7.76 -1.93
N PHE A 61 -13.33 7.23 -0.71
CA PHE A 61 -12.10 6.60 -0.25
C PHE A 61 -11.67 5.45 -1.18
N VAL A 62 -10.37 5.36 -1.42
CA VAL A 62 -9.75 4.36 -2.29
C VAL A 62 -8.91 3.39 -1.47
N ASP A 63 -7.87 3.89 -0.81
CA ASP A 63 -7.03 3.10 0.08
C ASP A 63 -6.35 3.95 1.16
N LEU A 64 -5.95 3.26 2.24
CA LEU A 64 -5.12 3.78 3.31
C LEU A 64 -3.86 2.92 3.35
N ARG A 65 -2.72 3.61 3.30
CA ARG A 65 -1.39 3.02 3.48
C ARG A 65 -0.73 3.67 4.68
N ILE A 66 -0.01 2.88 5.46
CA ILE A 66 0.64 3.35 6.68
C ILE A 66 2.15 3.11 6.56
N ALA A 67 2.94 4.07 7.02
CA ALA A 67 4.37 3.89 7.20
C ALA A 67 4.84 4.49 8.53
N ARG A 68 5.78 3.81 9.17
CA ARG A 68 6.47 4.30 10.36
C ARG A 68 7.87 4.78 10.00
N TYR A 69 8.19 5.98 10.46
CA TYR A 69 9.51 6.58 10.35
C TYR A 69 10.13 6.64 11.74
N THR A 70 11.33 6.09 11.89
CA THR A 70 12.07 6.13 13.15
C THR A 70 13.39 6.86 12.97
N ARG A 71 13.84 7.55 14.02
CA ARG A 71 15.17 8.18 14.08
C ARG A 71 15.80 7.87 15.43
N GLY A 72 16.79 6.97 15.41
CA GLY A 72 17.34 6.41 16.63
C GLY A 72 16.27 5.69 17.46
N ASP A 73 16.52 5.54 18.76
CA ASP A 73 15.68 4.70 19.62
C ASP A 73 14.48 5.44 20.25
N SER A 74 14.30 6.74 19.96
CA SER A 74 13.39 7.60 20.74
C SER A 74 12.38 8.42 19.94
N ILE A 75 12.53 8.51 18.61
CA ILE A 75 11.61 9.29 17.77
C ILE A 75 10.96 8.36 16.77
N GLU A 76 9.63 8.30 16.82
CA GLU A 76 8.79 7.60 15.86
C GLU A 76 7.70 8.56 15.33
N VAL A 77 7.47 8.51 14.02
CA VAL A 77 6.38 9.21 13.33
C VAL A 77 5.61 8.20 12.50
N SER A 78 4.31 8.05 12.78
CA SER A 78 3.40 7.32 11.90
C SER A 78 2.85 8.24 10.83
N VAL A 79 2.86 7.78 9.57
CA VAL A 79 2.31 8.48 8.41
C VAL A 79 1.20 7.63 7.84
N GLU A 80 -0.01 8.18 7.86
CA GLU A 80 -1.20 7.58 7.27
C GLU A 80 -1.55 8.32 5.97
N LEU A 81 -1.45 7.61 4.84
CA LEU A 81 -1.74 8.14 3.52
C LEU A 81 -3.12 7.67 3.07
N TYR A 82 -4.12 8.53 3.24
CA TYR A 82 -5.47 8.34 2.73
C TYR A 82 -5.57 8.81 1.28
N ARG A 83 -5.94 7.91 0.38
CA ARG A 83 -6.20 8.24 -1.02
C ARG A 83 -7.70 8.27 -1.27
N HIS A 84 -8.15 9.33 -1.93
CA HIS A 84 -9.51 9.50 -2.39
C HIS A 84 -9.53 9.63 -3.92
N ARG A 85 -10.69 9.36 -4.53
CA ARG A 85 -10.84 9.34 -5.99
C ARG A 85 -10.54 10.67 -6.67
N SER A 86 -10.83 11.79 -6.00
CA SER A 86 -10.53 13.13 -6.51
C SER A 86 -9.94 14.05 -5.45
N ALA A 87 -9.34 15.16 -5.91
CA ALA A 87 -8.82 16.20 -5.02
C ALA A 87 -9.94 16.88 -4.21
N SER A 88 -11.16 17.01 -4.76
CA SER A 88 -12.30 17.56 -4.03
C SER A 88 -12.74 16.65 -2.89
N ASP A 89 -12.70 15.33 -3.10
CA ASP A 89 -13.07 14.37 -2.06
C ASP A 89 -12.02 14.35 -0.92
N ALA A 90 -10.74 14.31 -1.29
CA ALA A 90 -9.63 14.41 -0.34
C ALA A 90 -9.68 15.72 0.47
N PHE A 91 -9.97 16.84 -0.19
CA PHE A 91 -10.14 18.12 0.51
C PHE A 91 -11.39 18.13 1.39
N GLY A 92 -12.47 17.48 0.93
CA GLY A 92 -13.73 17.32 1.65
C GLY A 92 -13.52 16.66 3.00
N ILE A 93 -12.96 15.45 3.04
CA ILE A 93 -12.66 14.78 4.32
C ILE A 93 -11.67 15.58 5.16
N TYR A 94 -10.61 16.12 4.55
CA TYR A 94 -9.66 16.97 5.27
C TYR A 94 -10.38 18.15 5.91
N SER A 95 -11.41 18.73 5.30
CA SER A 95 -12.17 19.84 5.91
C SER A 95 -13.07 19.44 7.07
N GLN A 96 -13.48 18.17 7.18
CA GLN A 96 -14.33 17.70 8.27
C GLN A 96 -13.54 17.33 9.52
N GLU A 97 -12.29 16.90 9.36
CA GLU A 97 -11.42 16.43 10.45
C GLU A 97 -10.65 17.57 11.17
N ARG A 98 -10.81 18.84 10.79
CA ARG A 98 -10.12 20.00 11.39
C ARG A 98 -11.06 21.05 11.98
#